data_AF-A0A814MEM3-F1
#
_entry.id   AF-A0A814MEM3-F1
#
_cell.length_a   1.000
_cell.length_b   1.000
_cell.length_c   1.000
_cell.angle_alpha   90.00
_cell.angle_beta   90.00
_cell.angle_gamma   90.00
#
_symmetry.space_group_name_H-M   'P 1'
#
loop_
_entity.id
_entity.type
_entity.pdbx_description
1 polymer ?
#
loop_
_entity_poly.entity_id
_entity_poly.type
_entity_poly.pdbx_seq_one_letter_code
_entity_poly.pdbx_strand_id
1 'polypeptide(L)' 'LPAQPGKLSLDGVDTTKYTAPITYASVNLKGYWKFSMNSVSVLNTKVCSSGCYAVADMSTTFITGPSSQVSN' A
#
# COMPACT_ATOMS: atom_id res chain seq x y z
N LEU A 1 19.93 14.65 -4.21
CA LEU A 1 18.84 15.63 -4.04
C LEU A 1 18.49 15.67 -2.55
N PRO A 2 18.24 16.85 -1.94
CA PRO A 2 17.81 16.90 -0.55
C PRO A 2 16.46 16.18 -0.40
N ALA A 3 16.28 15.52 0.75
CA ALA A 3 14.99 14.90 1.08
C ALA A 3 13.92 16.00 1.20
N GLN A 4 12.79 15.82 0.53
CA GLN A 4 11.63 16.68 0.72
C GLN A 4 10.86 16.20 1.96
N PRO A 5 10.47 17.09 2.89
CA PRO A 5 9.72 16.70 4.07
C PRO A 5 8.31 16.23 3.71
N GLY A 6 7.83 15.20 4.42
CA GLY A 6 6.44 14.74 4.37
C GLY A 6 5.55 15.44 5.42
N LYS A 7 4.26 15.09 5.44
CA LYS A 7 3.28 15.59 6.43
C LYS A 7 2.43 14.45 6.99
N LEU A 8 2.30 14.39 8.32
CA LEU A 8 1.27 13.61 9.02
C LEU A 8 0.12 14.55 9.39
N SER A 9 -1.09 14.24 8.95
CA SER A 9 -2.31 14.91 9.36
C SER A 9 -3.14 13.94 10.19
N LEU A 10 -3.53 14.39 11.39
CA LEU A 10 -4.41 13.65 12.29
C LEU A 10 -5.82 14.24 12.22
N ASP A 11 -6.82 13.43 12.57
CA ASP A 11 -8.23 13.83 12.65
C ASP A 11 -8.91 14.17 11.31
N GLY A 12 -8.35 13.74 10.18
CA GLY A 12 -9.01 13.91 8.88
C GLY A 12 -8.09 13.77 7.68
N VAL A 13 -8.65 14.15 6.52
CA VAL A 13 -7.97 14.13 5.23
C VAL A 13 -7.87 15.55 4.69
N ASP A 14 -6.66 16.02 4.41
CA ASP A 14 -6.44 17.27 3.69
C ASP A 14 -6.75 17.08 2.20
N THR A 15 -7.88 17.62 1.75
CA THR A 15 -8.38 17.52 0.38
C THR A 15 -7.51 18.21 -0.66
N THR A 16 -6.54 19.02 -0.24
CA THR A 16 -5.59 19.69 -1.15
C THR A 16 -4.37 18.82 -1.49
N LYS A 17 -4.25 17.62 -0.91
CA LYS A 17 -3.04 16.76 -1.01
C LYS A 17 -3.25 15.47 -1.79
N TYR A 18 -4.41 15.27 -2.41
CA TYR A 18 -4.67 14.11 -3.26
C TYR A 18 -5.62 14.48 -4.42
N THR A 19 -5.63 13.64 -5.44
CA THR A 19 -6.63 13.70 -6.52
C THR A 19 -7.77 12.76 -6.16
N ALA A 20 -8.99 13.30 -6.07
CA ALA A 20 -10.18 12.53 -5.72
C ALA A 20 -10.58 11.51 -6.82
N PRO A 21 -11.33 10.44 -6.48
CA PRO A 21 -11.79 10.06 -5.14
C PRO A 21 -10.81 9.16 -4.37
N ILE A 22 -10.94 9.13 -3.04
CA ILE A 22 -10.30 8.10 -2.21
C ILE A 22 -11.09 6.80 -2.34
N THR A 23 -10.39 5.71 -2.66
CA THR A 23 -10.95 4.36 -2.61
C THR A 23 -10.65 3.74 -1.25
N TYR A 24 -11.69 3.41 -0.49
CA TYR A 24 -11.55 2.80 0.83
C TYR A 24 -11.52 1.26 0.72
N ALA A 25 -10.59 0.64 1.44
CA ALA A 25 -10.53 -0.80 1.62
C ALA A 25 -10.78 -1.16 3.10
N SER A 26 -11.54 -2.23 3.34
CA SER A 26 -11.81 -2.69 4.70
C SER A 26 -10.55 -3.28 5.35
N VAL A 27 -10.28 -2.86 6.58
CA VAL A 27 -9.24 -3.47 7.42
C VAL A 27 -9.74 -4.82 7.93
N ASN A 28 -8.97 -5.88 7.72
CA ASN A 28 -9.39 -7.25 8.03
C ASN A 28 -8.64 -7.89 9.23
N LEU A 29 -7.69 -7.17 9.83
CA LEU A 29 -7.00 -7.60 11.05
C LEU A 29 -6.75 -6.40 11.98
N LYS A 30 -7.38 -6.40 13.16
CA LYS A 30 -7.15 -5.36 14.18
C LYS A 30 -5.68 -5.35 14.61
N GLY A 31 -5.14 -4.16 14.85
CA GLY A 31 -3.73 -3.94 15.19
C GLY A 31 -2.81 -3.77 13.97
N TYR A 32 -3.30 -4.01 12.76
CA TYR A 32 -2.56 -3.80 11.52
C TYR A 32 -3.41 -3.04 10.50
N TRP A 33 -2.78 -2.21 9.69
CA TRP A 33 -3.39 -1.67 8.47
C TRP A 33 -3.38 -2.72 7.36
N LYS A 34 -3.93 -3.91 7.66
CA LYS A 34 -3.98 -5.05 6.75
C LYS A 34 -5.30 -5.05 5.98
N PHE A 35 -5.21 -5.16 4.66
CA PHE A 35 -6.36 -5.14 3.75
C PHE A 35 -6.18 -6.17 2.63
N SER A 36 -7.29 -6.49 1.94
CA SER A 36 -7.28 -7.38 0.78
C SER A 36 -6.85 -6.63 -0.47
N MET A 37 -5.99 -7.23 -1.28
CA MET A 37 -5.48 -6.69 -2.54
C MET A 37 -5.75 -7.69 -3.67
N ASN A 38 -6.26 -7.21 -4.81
CA ASN A 38 -6.64 -8.11 -5.90
C ASN A 38 -5.44 -8.67 -6.67
N SER A 39 -4.39 -7.87 -6.86
CA SER A 39 -3.16 -8.25 -7.55
C SER A 39 -2.14 -7.11 -7.53
N VAL A 40 -0.89 -7.42 -7.85
CA VAL A 40 0.15 -6.42 -8.16
C VAL A 40 0.57 -6.61 -9.62
N SER A 41 0.68 -5.51 -10.34
CA SER A 41 1.21 -5.49 -11.71
C SER A 41 2.59 -4.85 -11.71
N VAL A 42 3.59 -5.58 -12.21
CA VAL A 42 4.97 -5.12 -12.39
C VAL A 42 5.32 -5.25 -13.86
N LEU A 43 5.44 -4.13 -14.57
CA LEU A 43 5.56 -4.10 -16.04
C LEU A 43 4.45 -4.95 -16.69
N ASN A 44 4.82 -6.05 -17.35
CA ASN A 44 3.89 -6.97 -18.02
C ASN A 44 3.54 -8.22 -17.19
N THR A 45 4.02 -8.29 -15.94
CA THR A 45 3.83 -9.44 -15.05
C THR A 45 2.81 -9.11 -13.98
N LYS A 46 1.83 -10.00 -13.79
CA LYS A 46 0.85 -9.91 -12.71
C LYS A 46 1.21 -10.94 -11.63
N VAL A 47 1.47 -10.48 -10.42
CA VAL A 47 1.69 -11.33 -9.24
C VAL A 47 0.51 -11.21 -8.28
N CYS A 48 0.33 -12.20 -7.40
CA CYS A 48 -0.85 -12.26 -6.52
C CYS A 48 -2.17 -12.18 -7.34
N SER A 49 -2.25 -12.85 -8.50
CA SER A 49 -3.41 -12.73 -9.41
C SER A 49 -4.72 -13.29 -8.85
N SER A 50 -4.64 -14.20 -7.87
CA SER A 50 -5.79 -14.73 -7.11
C SER A 50 -6.15 -13.88 -5.89
N GLY A 51 -5.54 -12.71 -5.72
CA GLY A 51 -5.63 -11.90 -4.53
C GLY A 51 -4.67 -12.33 -3.41
N CYS A 52 -4.40 -11.39 -2.51
CA CYS A 52 -3.55 -11.56 -1.33
C CYS A 52 -3.87 -10.48 -0.28
N TYR A 53 -3.17 -10.52 0.84
CA TYR A 53 -3.20 -9.48 1.84
C TYR A 53 -2.02 -8.53 1.67
N ALA A 54 -2.25 -7.25 1.94
CA ALA A 54 -1.21 -6.22 2.01
C ALA A 54 -1.30 -5.50 3.35
N VAL A 55 -0.17 -4.95 3.81
CA VAL A 55 -0.08 -4.11 5.01
C VAL A 55 0.48 -2.76 4.61
N ALA A 56 -0.21 -1.67 4.98
CA ALA A 56 0.36 -0.34 4.87
C ALA A 56 1.31 -0.09 6.06
N ASP A 57 2.61 -0.03 5.78
CA ASP A 57 3.67 0.06 6.78
C ASP A 57 4.67 1.18 6.45
N MET A 58 4.65 2.24 7.24
CA MET A 58 5.57 3.38 7.10
C MET A 58 6.98 3.08 7.60
N SER A 59 7.18 1.99 8.36
CA SER A 59 8.47 1.61 8.95
C SER A 59 9.36 0.77 8.01
N THR A 60 8.82 0.33 6.87
CA THR A 60 9.56 -0.47 5.90
C THR A 60 10.01 0.38 4.70
N THR A 61 11.31 0.33 4.37
CA THR A 61 11.92 1.10 3.26
C THR A 61 11.54 0.58 1.87
N PHE A 62 11.25 -0.72 1.74
CA PHE A 62 10.98 -1.39 0.47
C PHE A 62 9.58 -2.01 0.43
N ILE A 63 9.05 -2.22 -0.78
CA ILE A 63 7.88 -3.09 -0.95
C ILE A 63 8.37 -4.53 -0.86
N THR A 64 7.89 -5.25 0.16
CA THR A 64 8.25 -6.64 0.41
C THR A 64 7.06 -7.57 0.18
N GLY A 65 7.33 -8.83 -0.17
CA GLY A 65 6.32 -9.83 -0.47
C GLY A 65 6.89 -11.26 -0.43
N PRO A 66 6.05 -12.28 -0.66
CA PRO A 66 6.50 -13.66 -0.72
C PRO A 66 7.64 -13.85 -1.72
N SER A 67 8.68 -14.59 -1.36
CA SER A 67 9.84 -14.83 -2.24
C SER A 67 9.44 -15.41 -3.59
N SER A 68 8.45 -16.31 -3.63
CA SER A 68 7.90 -16.88 -4.88
C SER A 68 7.25 -15.86 -5.81
N GLN A 69 6.95 -14.64 -5.33
CA GLN A 69 6.37 -13.55 -6.11
C GLN A 69 7.38 -12.44 -6.43
N VAL A 70 8.44 -12.30 -5.63
CA VAL A 70 9.45 -11.24 -5.79
C VAL A 70 10.69 -11.71 -6.55
N SER A 71 11.11 -12.98 -6.38
CA SER A 71 12.37 -13.52 -6.90
C SER A 71 12.33 -13.99 -8.36
N ASN A 72 11.44 -13.43 -9.19
CA ASN A 72 11.35 -13.80 -10.62
C ASN A 72 12.61 -13.42 -11.39
#